data_AF-A0A2V5QW62-F1
#
_entry.id   AF-A0A2V5QW62-F1
#
_cell.length_a   1.000
_cell.length_b   1.000
_cell.length_c   1.000
_cell.angle_alpha   90.00
_cell.angle_beta   90.00
_cell.angle_gamma   90.00
#
_symmetry.space_group_name_H-M   'P 1'
#
loop_
_entity.id
_entity.type
_entity.pdbx_description
1 polymer ?
#
loop_
_entity_poly.entity_id
_entity_poly.type
_entity_poly.pdbx_seq_one_letter_code
_entity_poly.pdbx_strand_id
1 'polypeptide(L)'
;MDRLLPQIPRRPKPTPAAGDDSQLARIRFWGVRGSIPVPGKGTVRYGGNTSCVEVRANGEIILLDAGSGIRLLGLALDEEFGSRSMKLTLLITHTHWDHIQGLPFFFPA
;
A
#
# COMPACT_ATOMS: atom_id res chain seq x y z
N MET A 1 -8.29 28.61 -10.57
CA MET A 1 -8.65 28.60 -9.14
C MET A 1 -7.85 27.48 -8.48
N ASP A 2 -6.51 27.57 -8.56
CA ASP A 2 -5.59 26.41 -8.50
C ASP A 2 -4.43 26.60 -7.52
N ARG A 3 -4.55 27.53 -6.55
CA ARG A 3 -3.40 27.99 -5.74
C ARG A 3 -3.38 27.55 -4.26
N LEU A 4 -4.18 26.57 -3.84
CA LEU A 4 -4.23 26.16 -2.43
C LEU A 4 -4.20 24.64 -2.19
N LEU A 5 -3.50 23.88 -3.04
CA LEU A 5 -3.04 22.56 -2.62
C LEU A 5 -1.63 22.75 -2.03
N PRO A 6 -1.43 22.58 -0.71
CA PRO A 6 -0.10 22.65 -0.12
C PRO A 6 0.79 21.61 -0.80
N GLN A 7 1.92 22.06 -1.36
CA GLN A 7 2.90 21.19 -2.01
C GLN A 7 3.24 20.05 -1.05
N ILE A 8 2.87 18.82 -1.44
CA ILE A 8 3.17 17.63 -0.64
C ILE A 8 4.69 17.50 -0.63
N PRO A 9 5.36 17.51 0.56
CA PRO A 9 6.79 17.34 0.63
C PRO A 9 7.20 16.05 -0.10
N ARG A 10 8.05 16.17 -1.12
CA ARG A 10 8.60 14.99 -1.80
C ARG A 10 9.55 14.28 -0.85
N ARG A 11 9.39 12.96 -0.68
CA ARG A 11 10.33 12.14 0.07
C ARG A 11 11.73 12.34 -0.54
N PRO A 12 12.76 12.72 0.25
CA PRO A 12 14.13 12.76 -0.25
C PRO A 12 14.54 11.37 -0.74
N LYS A 13 15.26 11.29 -1.86
CA LYS A 13 15.78 10.02 -2.36
C LYS A 13 16.66 9.39 -1.26
N PRO A 14 16.47 8.11 -0.92
CA PRO A 14 17.35 7.45 0.03
C PRO A 14 18.77 7.46 -0.54
N THR A 15 19.73 7.98 0.22
CA THR A 15 21.15 7.82 -0.08
C THR A 15 21.50 6.35 0.10
N PRO A 16 22.11 5.67 -0.88
CA PRO A 16 22.57 4.30 -0.68
C PRO A 16 23.59 4.29 0.46
N ALA A 17 23.32 3.54 1.52
CA ALA A 17 24.34 3.25 2.52
C ALA A 17 25.40 2.37 1.84
N ALA A 18 26.65 2.78 1.88
CA ALA A 18 27.74 2.00 1.32
C ALA A 18 27.92 0.70 2.12
N GLY A 19 27.79 -0.46 1.46
CA GLY A 19 28.34 -1.72 1.96
C GLY A 19 27.39 -2.76 2.57
N ASP A 20 26.09 -2.73 2.29
CA ASP A 20 25.18 -3.83 2.65
C ASP A 20 24.41 -4.30 1.42
N ASP A 21 24.63 -5.57 1.03
CA ASP A 21 23.92 -6.25 -0.06
C ASP A 21 22.51 -6.70 0.38
N SER A 22 22.13 -6.43 1.63
CA SER A 22 20.74 -6.52 2.07
C SER A 22 19.93 -5.44 1.35
N GLN A 23 18.97 -5.87 0.53
CA GLN A 23 18.00 -4.94 -0.04
C GLN A 23 17.28 -4.23 1.10
N LEU A 24 17.46 -2.91 1.20
CA LEU A 24 16.78 -2.07 2.18
C LEU A 24 15.27 -2.37 2.17
N ALA A 25 14.73 -2.70 3.35
CA ALA A 25 13.31 -2.97 3.50
C ALA A 25 12.48 -1.78 2.98
N ARG A 26 11.51 -2.05 2.11
CA ARG A 26 10.58 -1.07 1.54
C ARG A 26 9.20 -1.26 2.15
N ILE A 27 8.66 -0.20 2.75
CA ILE A 27 7.29 -0.14 3.23
C ILE A 27 6.50 0.83 2.34
N ARG A 28 5.32 0.42 1.89
CA ARG A 28 4.38 1.25 1.13
C ARG A 28 2.99 1.15 1.76
N PHE A 29 2.38 2.32 1.99
CA PHE A 29 1.03 2.42 2.53
C PHE A 29 0.04 2.57 1.38
N TRP A 30 -0.87 1.61 1.24
CA TRP A 30 -1.95 1.61 0.26
C TRP A 30 -3.28 2.11 0.85
N GLY A 31 -3.39 2.05 2.18
CA GLY A 31 -4.43 2.72 2.95
C GLY A 31 -3.94 3.10 4.35
N VAL A 32 -4.47 4.23 4.84
CA VAL A 32 -4.03 4.89 6.08
C VAL A 32 -5.22 5.43 6.89
N ARG A 33 -6.44 5.04 6.53
CA ARG A 33 -7.66 5.36 7.25
C ARG A 33 -8.06 4.20 8.14
N GLY A 34 -8.77 4.50 9.22
CA GLY A 34 -9.38 3.50 10.09
C GLY A 34 -10.68 2.98 9.49
N SER A 35 -11.72 2.89 10.33
CA SER A 35 -12.98 2.20 10.03
C SER A 35 -13.73 2.64 8.77
N ILE A 36 -13.54 3.88 8.30
CA ILE A 36 -14.28 4.42 7.17
C ILE A 36 -13.27 4.97 6.15
N PRO A 37 -13.37 4.58 4.85
CA PRO A 37 -12.60 5.23 3.81
C PRO A 37 -13.07 6.67 3.64
N VAL A 38 -12.13 7.60 3.58
CA VAL A 38 -12.44 9.04 3.50
C VAL A 38 -11.76 9.62 2.26
N PRO A 39 -12.16 9.26 1.02
CA PRO A 39 -11.59 9.86 -0.18
C PRO A 39 -12.08 11.30 -0.34
N GLY A 40 -11.20 12.24 -0.62
CA GLY A 40 -11.58 13.64 -0.84
C GLY A 40 -10.42 14.61 -0.90
N LYS A 41 -10.68 15.85 -1.33
CA LYS A 41 -9.67 16.91 -1.45
C LYS A 41 -8.92 17.18 -0.13
N GLY A 42 -9.61 17.07 1.01
CA GLY A 42 -9.01 17.27 2.33
C GLY A 42 -8.14 16.12 2.83
N THR A 43 -8.28 14.92 2.26
CA THR A 43 -7.63 13.70 2.75
C THR A 43 -6.62 13.10 1.76
N VAL A 44 -6.67 13.51 0.49
CA VAL A 44 -5.84 12.98 -0.60
C VAL A 44 -4.34 13.10 -0.34
N ARG A 45 -3.91 14.10 0.45
CA ARG A 45 -2.50 14.27 0.82
C ARG A 45 -1.89 13.04 1.48
N TYR A 46 -2.68 12.33 2.31
CA TYR A 46 -2.19 11.15 3.03
C TYR A 46 -2.87 9.86 2.58
N GLY A 47 -4.03 9.93 1.92
CA GLY A 47 -4.75 8.77 1.35
C GLY A 47 -6.23 8.74 1.71
N GLY A 48 -7.03 7.97 0.98
CA GLY A 48 -8.47 7.81 1.23
C GLY A 48 -8.89 6.42 1.70
N ASN A 49 -8.01 5.43 1.56
CA ASN A 49 -8.34 4.03 1.76
C ASN A 49 -8.12 3.55 3.20
N THR A 50 -8.86 2.52 3.61
CA THR A 50 -8.69 1.84 4.91
C THR A 50 -7.46 0.94 4.92
N SER A 51 -7.02 0.51 6.11
CA SER A 51 -5.74 -0.18 6.38
C SER A 51 -5.31 -1.16 5.28
N CYS A 52 -4.14 -0.92 4.70
CA CYS A 52 -3.45 -1.85 3.80
C CYS A 52 -1.99 -1.39 3.65
N VAL A 53 -1.05 -2.26 4.01
CA VAL A 53 0.40 -1.95 3.96
C VAL A 53 1.14 -3.07 3.24
N GLU A 54 2.00 -2.70 2.31
CA GLU A 54 2.96 -3.58 1.66
C GLU A 54 4.33 -3.42 2.34
N VAL A 55 4.94 -4.54 2.72
CA VAL A 55 6.33 -4.63 3.16
C VAL A 55 7.08 -5.54 2.21
N ARG A 56 8.22 -5.08 1.70
CA ARG A 56 9.16 -5.87 0.91
C ARG A 56 10.53 -5.88 1.55
N ALA A 57 11.04 -7.06 1.86
CA ALA A 57 12.35 -7.25 2.44
C ALA A 57 12.86 -8.66 2.09
N ASN A 58 14.14 -8.80 1.76
CA ASN A 58 14.78 -10.09 1.51
C ASN A 58 14.02 -10.98 0.50
N GLY A 59 13.45 -10.39 -0.55
CA GLY A 59 12.67 -11.11 -1.57
C GLY A 59 11.24 -11.50 -1.17
N GLU A 60 10.83 -11.25 0.08
CA GLU A 60 9.47 -11.51 0.55
C GLU A 60 8.55 -10.31 0.31
N ILE A 61 7.28 -10.58 0.02
CA ILE A 61 6.20 -9.59 -0.06
C ILE A 61 5.18 -9.92 1.02
N ILE A 62 5.04 -9.03 2.00
CA ILE A 62 4.12 -9.18 3.12
C ILE A 62 3.07 -8.07 3.03
N LEU A 63 1.81 -8.45 3.04
CA LEU A 63 0.67 -7.56 3.11
C LEU A 63 0.10 -7.57 4.52
N LEU A 64 -0.07 -6.40 5.10
CA LEU A 64 -0.75 -6.21 6.39
C LEU A 64 -2.11 -5.60 6.11
N ASP A 65 -3.15 -6.34 6.47
CA ASP A 65 -4.56 -6.07 6.22
C ASP A 65 -4.96 -5.96 4.73
N ALA A 66 -6.24 -6.23 4.50
CA ALA A 66 -6.89 -6.20 3.20
C ALA A 66 -8.08 -5.23 3.19
N GLY A 67 -7.89 -4.04 3.77
CA GLY A 67 -8.84 -2.94 3.67
C GLY A 67 -8.99 -2.43 2.23
N SER A 68 -9.70 -1.32 2.03
CA SER A 68 -9.98 -0.81 0.68
C SER A 68 -8.73 -0.43 -0.13
N GLY A 69 -7.57 -0.27 0.54
CA GLY A 69 -6.30 -0.02 -0.12
C GLY A 69 -5.79 -1.19 -0.97
N ILE A 70 -6.20 -2.43 -0.65
CA ILE A 70 -5.71 -3.63 -1.32
C ILE A 70 -6.09 -3.67 -2.82
N ARG A 71 -7.15 -2.97 -3.22
CA ARG A 71 -7.53 -2.86 -4.64
C ARG A 71 -6.43 -2.18 -5.47
N LEU A 72 -5.91 -1.05 -5.00
CA LEU A 72 -4.83 -0.35 -5.72
C LEU A 72 -3.51 -1.13 -5.65
N LEU A 73 -3.28 -1.81 -4.52
CA LEU A 73 -2.16 -2.72 -4.37
C LEU A 73 -2.22 -3.84 -5.41
N GLY A 74 -3.36 -4.51 -5.57
CA GLY A 74 -3.55 -5.59 -6.53
C GLY A 74 -3.28 -5.16 -7.97
N LEU A 75 -3.77 -3.97 -8.38
CA LEU A 75 -3.48 -3.41 -9.70
C LEU A 75 -1.99 -3.16 -9.93
N ALA A 76 -1.27 -2.69 -8.90
CA ALA A 76 0.17 -2.47 -9.01
C ALA A 76 0.97 -3.77 -9.02
N LEU A 77 0.51 -4.81 -8.32
CA LEU A 77 1.10 -6.15 -8.41
C LEU A 77 0.86 -6.77 -9.78
N ASP A 78 -0.33 -6.61 -10.36
CA ASP A 78 -0.64 -7.07 -11.71
C ASP A 78 0.24 -6.36 -12.75
N GLU A 79 0.42 -5.05 -12.64
CA GLU A 79 1.35 -4.29 -13.51
C GLU A 79 2.81 -4.77 -13.35
N GLU A 80 3.24 -5.09 -12.12
CA GLU A 80 4.61 -5.52 -11.85
C GLU A 80 4.87 -6.96 -12.30
N PHE A 81 3.98 -7.90 -11.99
CA PHE A 81 4.20 -9.34 -12.19
C PHE A 81 3.53 -9.86 -13.47
N GLY A 82 2.45 -9.24 -13.94
CA GLY A 82 1.63 -9.73 -15.04
C GLY A 82 1.15 -11.15 -14.77
N SER A 83 1.23 -12.03 -15.78
CA SER A 83 0.85 -13.44 -15.66
C SER A 83 1.85 -14.32 -14.89
N ARG A 84 2.92 -13.74 -14.30
CA ARG A 84 3.90 -14.51 -13.54
C ARG A 84 3.33 -14.87 -12.17
N SER A 85 3.57 -16.11 -11.75
CA SER A 85 3.23 -16.53 -10.38
C SER A 85 4.05 -15.72 -9.37
N MET A 86 3.39 -15.30 -8.30
CA MET A 86 4.01 -14.59 -7.20
C MET A 86 3.60 -15.20 -5.87
N LYS A 87 4.53 -15.17 -4.91
CA LYS A 87 4.26 -15.56 -3.53
C LYS A 87 4.12 -14.30 -2.69
N LEU A 88 3.05 -14.22 -1.92
CA LEU A 88 2.84 -13.16 -0.94
C LEU A 88 2.31 -13.77 0.36
N THR A 89 2.61 -13.10 1.47
CA THR A 89 2.03 -13.43 2.77
C THR A 89 1.03 -12.35 3.15
N LEU A 90 -0.24 -12.72 3.31
CA LEU A 90 -1.27 -11.82 3.81
C LEU A 90 -1.49 -12.07 5.30
N LEU A 91 -1.28 -11.04 6.12
CA LEU A 91 -1.54 -11.06 7.56
C LEU A 91 -2.70 -10.12 7.86
N ILE A 92 -3.78 -10.65 8.43
CA ILE A 92 -4.93 -9.88 8.88
C ILE A 92 -4.78 -9.63 10.37
N THR A 93 -4.75 -8.37 10.78
CA THR A 93 -4.58 -8.00 12.18
C THR A 93 -5.78 -8.41 13.03
N HIS A 94 -6.99 -8.18 12.52
CA HIS A 94 -8.27 -8.60 13.09
C HIS A 94 -9.37 -8.52 12.02
N THR A 95 -10.56 -9.03 12.31
CA THR A 95 -11.63 -9.25 11.31
C THR A 95 -12.71 -8.16 11.31
N HIS A 96 -12.37 -6.93 11.70
CA HIS A 96 -13.27 -5.80 11.41
C HIS A 96 -13.33 -5.55 9.91
N TRP A 97 -14.49 -5.06 9.47
CA TRP A 97 -14.81 -4.93 8.05
C TRP A 97 -13.79 -4.08 7.29
N ASP A 98 -13.32 -2.99 7.89
CA ASP A 98 -12.33 -2.08 7.29
C ASP A 98 -10.95 -2.70 7.04
N HIS A 99 -10.66 -3.88 7.62
CA HIS A 99 -9.45 -4.66 7.42
C HIS A 99 -9.59 -5.80 6.40
N ILE A 100 -10.81 -6.13 5.96
CA ILE A 100 -11.06 -7.28 5.05
C ILE A 100 -11.96 -6.94 3.85
N GLN A 101 -12.64 -5.79 3.85
CA GLN A 101 -13.61 -5.39 2.83
C GLN A 101 -13.05 -5.29 1.42
N GLY A 102 -11.72 -5.19 1.28
CA GLY A 102 -11.04 -5.08 0.00
C GLY A 102 -10.81 -6.42 -0.69
N LEU A 103 -10.89 -7.56 0.02
CA LEU A 103 -10.60 -8.88 -0.52
C LEU A 103 -11.39 -9.23 -1.79
N PRO A 104 -12.71 -8.95 -1.90
CA PRO A 104 -13.47 -9.23 -3.12
C PRO A 104 -13.06 -8.38 -4.34
N PHE A 105 -12.15 -7.41 -4.17
CA PHE A 105 -11.66 -6.52 -5.23
C PHE A 105 -10.16 -6.68 -5.47
N PHE A 106 -9.53 -7.73 -4.90
CA PHE A 106 -8.14 -8.07 -5.13
C PHE A 106 -8.03 -9.03 -6.32
N PHE A 107 -7.34 -8.61 -7.38
CA PHE A 107 -7.22 -9.39 -8.62
C PHE A 107 -6.54 -10.75 -8.36
N PRO A 108 -6.95 -11.86 -9.01
CA PRO A 108 -8.07 -12.00 -9.94
C PRO A 108 -9.34 -12.45 -9.21
N ALA A 109 -10.04 -11.51 -8.54
CA ALA A 109 -11.36 -11.78 -7.95
C ALA A 109 -12.46 -11.81 -9.02
#